data_AF-A0A7C3XKK8-F1
#
_entry.id   AF-A0A7C3XKK8-F1
#
_cell.length_a   1.000
_cell.length_b   1.000
_cell.length_c   1.000
_cell.angle_alpha   90.00
_cell.angle_beta   90.00
_cell.angle_gamma   90.00
#
_symmetry.space_group_name_H-M   'P 1'
#
loop_
_entity.id
_entity.type
_entity.pdbx_description
1 polymer ?
#
loop_
_entity_poly.entity_id
_entity_poly.type
_entity_poly.pdbx_seq_one_letter_code
_entity_poly.pdbx_strand_id
1 'polypeptide(L)' 'AGDTVISVAALCAAAHTKPSVLAALSNLSGGLVCEQVGVVPIDSKLLQQEAEKLQIIE' A
#
# COMPACT_ATOMS: atom_id res chain seq x y z
N ALA A 1 7.92 -7.69 -0.37
CA ALA A 1 7.35 -6.98 0.79
C ALA A 1 8.03 -5.62 1.01
N GLY A 2 9.29 -5.58 1.45
CA GLY A 2 9.97 -4.32 1.77
C GLY A 2 9.96 -3.28 0.64
N ASP A 3 10.35 -3.68 -0.57
CA ASP A 3 10.36 -2.76 -1.73
C ASP A 3 8.97 -2.20 -2.05
N THR A 4 7.92 -3.01 -1.88
CA THR A 4 6.53 -2.60 -2.05
C THR A 4 6.14 -1.52 -1.02
N VAL A 5 6.51 -1.74 0.24
CA VAL A 5 6.27 -0.77 1.33
C VAL A 5 6.93 0.57 1.00
N ILE A 6 8.21 0.56 0.62
CA ILE A 6 8.96 1.79 0.31
C ILE A 6 8.42 2.47 -0.95
N SER A 7 8.06 1.71 -1.99
CA SER A 7 7.49 2.25 -3.22
C SER A 7 6.16 2.97 -2.97
N VAL A 8 5.24 2.36 -2.20
CA VAL A 8 3.96 2.98 -1.84
C VAL A 8 4.14 4.16 -0.89
N ALA A 9 5.08 4.08 0.05
CA ALA A 9 5.43 5.20 0.92
C ALA A 9 5.95 6.40 0.13
N ALA A 10 6.84 6.18 -0.84
CA ALA A 10 7.37 7.21 -1.71
C ALA A 10 6.27 7.84 -2.58
N LEU A 11 5.35 7.04 -3.13
CA LEU A 11 4.19 7.55 -3.86
C LEU A 11 3.30 8.43 -2.98
N CYS A 12 2.97 7.98 -1.77
CA CYS A 12 2.17 8.75 -0.82
C CYS A 12 2.85 10.06 -0.43
N ALA A 13 4.16 10.04 -0.22
CA ALA A 13 4.95 11.22 0.08
C ALA A 13 4.95 12.22 -1.09
N ALA A 14 5.13 11.73 -2.33
CA ALA A 14 5.08 12.56 -3.54
C ALA A 14 3.69 13.15 -3.78
N ALA A 15 2.63 12.44 -3.39
CA ALA A 15 1.25 12.91 -3.44
C ALA A 15 0.85 13.80 -2.25
N HIS A 16 1.78 14.12 -1.34
CA HIS A 16 1.54 14.92 -0.14
C HIS A 16 0.37 14.42 0.72
N THR A 17 0.18 13.10 0.84
CA THR A 17 -0.89 12.54 1.66
C THR A 17 -0.62 12.75 3.15
N LYS A 18 -1.67 12.62 3.98
CA LYS A 18 -1.53 12.67 5.44
C LYS A 18 -0.57 11.56 5.91
N PRO A 19 0.28 11.79 6.92
CA PRO A 19 1.18 10.75 7.45
C PRO A 19 0.48 9.45 7.84
N SER A 20 -0.77 9.54 8.34
CA SER A 20 -1.60 8.38 8.66
C SER A 20 -1.95 7.54 7.43
N VAL A 21 -2.33 8.19 6.32
CA VAL A 21 -2.66 7.53 5.04
C VAL A 21 -1.41 6.88 4.45
N LEU A 22 -0.27 7.59 4.46
CA LEU A 22 1.02 7.06 4.02
C LEU A 22 1.38 5.79 4.79
N ALA A 23 1.35 5.83 6.13
CA ALA A 23 1.70 4.69 6.96
C ALA A 23 0.74 3.51 6.73
N ALA A 24 -0.56 3.78 6.66
CA ALA A 24 -1.59 2.76 6.47
C ALA A 24 -1.47 2.08 5.09
N LEU A 25 -1.38 2.85 3.99
CA LEU A 25 -1.24 2.30 2.64
C LEU A 25 0.06 1.53 2.45
N SER A 26 1.16 2.00 3.03
CA SER A 26 2.46 1.32 2.92
C SER A 26 2.46 -0.02 3.66
N ASN A 27 1.84 -0.09 4.84
CA ASN A 27 1.71 -1.33 5.59
C ASN A 27 0.75 -2.30 4.89
N LEU A 28 -0.38 -1.80 4.40
CA LEU A 28 -1.36 -2.60 3.67
C LEU A 28 -0.73 -3.24 2.42
N SER A 29 0.01 -2.47 1.62
CA SER A 29 0.66 -3.00 0.42
C SER A 29 1.70 -4.07 0.73
N GLY A 30 2.44 -3.91 1.83
CA GLY A 30 3.37 -4.92 2.35
C GLY A 30 2.65 -6.22 2.75
N GLY A 31 1.51 -6.09 3.44
CA GLY A 31 0.67 -7.22 3.84
C GLY A 31 0.15 -7.99 2.61
N LEU A 32 -0.44 -7.29 1.64
CA LEU A 32 -1.02 -7.90 0.44
C LEU A 32 -0.01 -8.71 -0.37
N VAL A 33 1.24 -8.25 -0.51
CA VAL A 33 2.27 -9.01 -1.22
C VAL A 33 2.86 -10.15 -0.38
N CYS A 34 2.76 -10.12 0.95
CA CYS A 34 3.15 -11.23 1.81
C CYS A 34 2.19 -12.42 1.72
N GLU A 35 0.96 -12.21 1.26
CA GLU A 35 -0.02 -13.28 1.02
C GLU A 35 0.23 -14.06 -0.28
N GLN A 36 1.23 -13.65 -1.05
CA GLN A 36 1.57 -14.24 -2.34
C GLN A 36 2.89 -15.02 -2.27
N VAL A 37 3.01 -16.08 -3.06
CA VAL A 37 4.24 -16.88 -3.11
C VAL A 37 5.25 -16.24 -4.06
N GLY A 38 6.45 -15.99 -3.55
CA GLY A 38 7.55 -15.44 -4.32
C GLY A 38 7.58 -13.91 -4.35
N VAL A 39 8.38 -13.34 -5.25
CA VAL A 39 8.47 -11.89 -5.43
C VAL A 39 7.46 -11.48 -6.48
N VAL A 40 6.33 -10.95 -6.03
CA VAL A 40 5.25 -10.46 -6.90
C VAL A 40 5.13 -8.94 -6.83
N PRO A 41 4.82 -8.27 -7.95
CA PRO A 41 4.42 -6.87 -7.93
C PRO A 41 3.08 -6.71 -7.20
N ILE A 42 2.85 -5.53 -6.62
CA ILE A 42 1.56 -5.19 -6.02
C ILE A 42 0.50 -4.99 -7.11
N ASP A 43 -0.70 -5.53 -6.90
CA ASP A 43 -1.88 -5.21 -7.71
C ASP A 43 -2.52 -3.91 -7.20
N SER A 44 -2.50 -2.87 -8.03
CA SER A 44 -3.02 -1.56 -7.66
C SER A 44 -4.53 -1.54 -7.45
N LYS A 45 -5.29 -2.40 -8.16
CA LYS A 45 -6.75 -2.50 -7.97
C LYS A 45 -7.08 -3.15 -6.64
N LEU A 46 -6.39 -4.24 -6.31
CA LEU A 46 -6.54 -4.90 -5.01
C LEU A 46 -6.17 -3.96 -3.86
N LEU A 47 -5.05 -3.24 -4.00
CA LEU A 47 -4.62 -2.26 -2.99
C LEU A 47 -5.69 -1.18 -2.77
N GLN A 48 -6.25 -0.62 -3.85
CA GLN A 48 -7.32 0.37 -3.76
C GLN A 48 -8.56 -0.21 -3.07
N GLN A 49 -9.02 -1.38 -3.50
CA GLN A 49 -10.20 -2.03 -2.93
C GLN A 49 -10.07 -2.30 -1.43
N GLU A 50 -8.93 -2.84 -0.99
CA GLU A 50 -8.71 -3.08 0.44
C GLU A 50 -8.52 -1.77 1.22
N ALA A 51 -7.95 -0.73 0.60
CA ALA A 51 -7.82 0.57 1.24
C ALA A 51 -9.17 1.27 1.46
N GLU A 52 -10.08 1.22 0.48
CA GLU A 52 -11.46 1.72 0.58
C GLU A 52 -12.25 0.94 1.65
N LYS A 53 -12.16 -0.40 1.63
CA LYS A 53 -12.80 -1.29 2.60
C LYS A 53 -12.35 -1.03 4.04
N LEU A 54 -11.07 -0.73 4.23
CA LEU A 54 -10.49 -0.37 5.53
C LEU A 54 -10.63 1.12 5.88
N GLN A 55 -11.30 1.91 5.03
CA GLN A 55 -11.53 3.34 5.20
C GLN A 55 -10.23 4.16 5.37
N ILE A 56 -9.16 3.73 4.69
CA ILE A 56 -7.87 4.43 4.66
C ILE A 56 -7.94 5.62 3.70
N ILE A 57 -8.68 5.46 2.60
CA ILE A 57 -8.93 6.45 1.56
C ILE A 57 -10.43 6.50 1.26
N GLU A 58 -10.89 7.63 0.71
CA GLU A 58 -12.27 7.86 0.26
C GLU A 58 -12.47 7.48 -1.21
#